data_AF-A0A5C5TTF7-F1
#
_entry.id   AF-A0A5C5TTF7-F1
#
_cell.length_a   1.000
_cell.length_b   1.000
_cell.length_c   1.000
_cell.angle_alpha   90.00
_cell.angle_beta   90.00
_cell.angle_gamma   90.00
#
_symmetry.space_group_name_H-M   'P 1'
#
loop_
_entity.id
_entity.type
_entity.pdbx_description
1 polymer ?
#
loop_
_entity_poly.entity_id
_entity_poly.type
_entity_poly.pdbx_seq_one_letter_code
_entity_poly.pdbx_strand_id
1 'polypeptide(L)' 'MIKLERIKNSGSSGYFYHPENTDDVGMIEIKGDEVFIAVQSNRDKELGVPYYANKARAEVLRLLKAGNLVDTKILAWY' A
#
# COMPACT_ATOMS: atom_id res chain seq x y z
N MET A 1 0.47 7.63 10.24
CA MET A 1 -0.41 7.74 9.05
C MET A 1 0.13 6.88 7.90
N ILE A 2 -0.69 6.50 6.91
CA ILE A 2 -0.23 5.93 5.62
C ILE A 2 -0.96 6.63 4.47
N LYS A 3 -0.23 7.08 3.44
CA LYS A 3 -0.83 7.50 2.16
C LYS A 3 -0.69 6.36 1.16
N LEU A 4 -1.78 5.97 0.51
CA LEU A 4 -1.83 5.04 -0.62
C LEU A 4 -1.99 5.84 -1.92
N GLU A 5 -1.18 5.52 -2.92
CA GLU A 5 -1.23 6.13 -4.26
C GLU A 5 -1.28 5.03 -5.32
N ARG A 6 -2.33 5.03 -6.15
CA ARG A 6 -2.58 3.99 -7.14
C ARG A 6 -1.56 4.06 -8.27
N ILE A 7 -1.00 2.91 -8.63
CA ILE A 7 -0.08 2.79 -9.77
C ILE A 7 -0.90 2.91 -11.07
N LYS A 8 -0.60 3.91 -11.90
CA LYS A 8 -1.31 4.21 -13.15
C LYS A 8 -0.63 3.63 -14.41
N ASN A 9 0.31 2.71 -14.24
CA ASN A 9 1.15 2.19 -15.33
C ASN A 9 0.57 0.88 -15.91
N SER A 10 0.63 0.73 -17.23
CA SER A 10 -0.05 -0.34 -18.01
C SER A 10 0.36 -1.79 -17.69
N GLY A 11 1.40 -1.99 -16.87
CA GLY A 11 1.94 -3.31 -16.54
C GLY A 11 1.80 -3.74 -15.07
N SER A 12 1.35 -2.86 -14.17
CA SER A 12 1.28 -3.15 -12.74
C SER A 12 0.02 -2.58 -12.12
N SER A 13 -0.80 -3.46 -11.55
CA SER A 13 -1.94 -3.07 -10.72
C SER A 13 -1.51 -3.10 -9.26
N GLY A 14 -1.72 -1.99 -8.54
CA GLY A 14 -1.24 -1.89 -7.16
C GLY A 14 -1.24 -0.47 -6.62
N TYR A 15 -0.59 -0.31 -5.48
CA TYR A 15 -0.45 0.95 -4.78
C TYR A 15 0.98 1.13 -4.27
N PHE A 16 1.49 2.35 -4.39
CA PHE A 16 2.54 2.81 -3.50
C PHE A 16 1.94 3.14 -2.14
N TYR A 17 2.65 2.80 -1.07
CA TYR A 17 2.31 3.25 0.27
C TYR A 17 3.46 4.06 0.86
N HIS A 18 3.10 5.17 1.49
CA HIS A 18 4.02 6.12 2.12
C HIS A 18 3.77 6.14 3.63
N PRO A 19 4.64 5.52 4.44
CA PRO A 19 4.57 5.56 5.89
C PRO A 19 4.73 6.98 6.40
N GLU A 20 3.90 7.36 7.37
CA GLU A 20 3.95 8.64 8.07
C GLU A 20 4.01 9.87 7.14
N ASN A 21 3.45 9.74 5.93
CA ASN A 21 3.47 10.78 4.88
C ASN A 21 4.90 11.28 4.56
N THR A 22 5.87 10.37 4.62
CA THR A 22 7.27 10.62 4.23
C THR A 22 7.50 10.28 2.76
N ASP A 23 8.67 10.65 2.23
CA ASP A 23 9.10 10.27 0.88
C ASP A 23 9.49 8.78 0.78
N ASP A 24 9.57 8.08 1.92
CA ASP A 24 9.79 6.64 1.94
C ASP A 24 8.58 5.91 1.34
N VAL A 25 8.87 4.88 0.56
CA VAL A 25 7.86 4.21 -0.26
C VAL A 25 8.06 2.72 -0.26
N GLY A 26 6.95 2.00 -0.10
CA GLY A 26 6.87 0.60 -0.46
C GLY A 26 5.77 0.36 -1.49
N MET A 27 5.66 -0.88 -1.95
CA MET A 27 4.75 -1.25 -3.03
C MET A 27 3.87 -2.43 -2.61
N ILE A 28 2.57 -2.25 -2.81
CA ILE A 28 1.57 -3.30 -2.76
C ILE A 28 1.17 -3.64 -4.20
N GLU A 29 1.20 -4.93 -4.55
CA GLU A 29 0.83 -5.43 -5.86
C GLU A 29 -0.49 -6.20 -5.79
N ILE A 30 -1.32 -6.05 -6.82
CA ILE A 30 -2.60 -6.74 -6.99
C ILE A 30 -2.45 -7.71 -8.17
N LYS A 31 -2.75 -9.00 -7.95
CA LYS A 31 -2.80 -10.04 -8.99
C LYS A 31 -4.12 -10.78 -8.89
N GLY A 32 -5.03 -10.53 -9.84
CA GLY A 32 -6.39 -11.04 -9.76
C GLY A 32 -7.09 -10.53 -8.48
N ASP A 33 -7.55 -11.46 -7.65
CA ASP A 33 -8.23 -11.18 -6.38
C ASP A 33 -7.28 -11.17 -5.16
N GLU A 34 -5.98 -11.30 -5.40
CA GLU A 34 -4.96 -11.36 -4.35
C GLU A 34 -4.13 -10.08 -4.27
N VAL A 35 -3.65 -9.78 -3.05
CA VAL A 35 -2.86 -8.59 -2.74
C VAL A 35 -1.59 -9.00 -2.00
N PHE A 36 -0.45 -8.51 -2.46
CA PHE A 36 0.89 -8.88 -1.99
C PHE A 36 1.72 -7.64 -1.64
N ILE A 37 2.66 -7.81 -0.69
CA ILE A 37 3.69 -6.80 -0.44
C ILE A 37 4.83 -7.10 -1.42
N ALA A 38 4.97 -6.25 -2.44
CA ALA A 38 6.05 -6.38 -3.42
C ALA A 38 7.36 -5.76 -2.91
N VAL A 39 7.26 -4.60 -2.24
CA VAL A 39 8.41 -3.89 -1.68
C VAL A 39 8.07 -3.35 -0.29
N GLN A 40 8.94 -3.64 0.67
CA GLN A 40 8.90 -3.03 1.99
C GLN A 40 9.58 -1.66 1.97
N SER A 41 8.93 -0.66 2.57
CA SER A 41 9.51 0.67 2.80
C SER A 41 10.76 0.57 3.67
N ASN A 42 11.66 1.56 3.61
CA ASN A 42 12.85 1.54 4.47
C ASN A 42 12.46 1.60 5.95
N ARG A 43 11.38 2.28 6.28
CA ARG A 43 10.83 2.37 7.62
C ARG A 43 10.31 1.02 8.14
N ASP A 44 9.71 0.19 7.31
CA ASP A 44 9.39 -1.21 7.69
C ASP A 44 10.67 -2.02 7.98
N LYS A 45 11.73 -1.82 7.19
CA LYS A 45 13.03 -2.48 7.41
C LYS A 45 13.69 -2.00 8.71
N GLU A 46 13.64 -0.70 9.00
CA GLU A 46 14.15 -0.09 10.24
C GLU A 46 13.43 -0.64 11.48
N LEU A 47 12.11 -0.85 11.38
CA LEU A 47 11.32 -1.48 12.44
C LEU A 47 11.59 -2.98 12.57
N GLY A 48 12.22 -3.60 11.58
CA GLY A 48 12.46 -5.05 11.50
C GLY A 48 11.19 -5.86 11.25
N VAL A 49 10.05 -5.22 10.97
CA VAL A 49 8.75 -5.85 10.73
C VAL A 49 7.93 -5.08 9.68
N PRO A 50 7.14 -5.77 8.84
CA PRO A 50 6.33 -5.15 7.77
C PRO A 50 5.06 -4.47 8.32
N TYR A 51 5.19 -3.58 9.31
CA TYR A 51 4.06 -2.96 10.00
C TYR A 51 3.19 -2.10 9.09
N TYR A 52 3.79 -1.15 8.37
CA TYR A 52 3.08 -0.27 7.44
C TYR A 52 2.65 -1.05 6.20
N ALA A 53 3.51 -1.92 5.69
CA ALA A 53 3.21 -2.79 4.56
C ALA A 53 1.97 -3.67 4.80
N ASN A 54 1.84 -4.28 5.99
CA ASN A 54 0.67 -5.10 6.34
C ASN A 54 -0.61 -4.28 6.41
N LYS A 55 -0.53 -3.09 6.99
CA LYS A 55 -1.66 -2.15 7.07
C LYS A 55 -2.09 -1.67 5.68
N ALA A 56 -1.14 -1.31 4.83
CA ALA A 56 -1.39 -0.95 3.44
C ALA A 56 -2.03 -2.11 2.66
N ARG A 57 -1.46 -3.32 2.76
CA ARG A 57 -1.99 -4.53 2.13
C ARG A 57 -3.44 -4.81 2.53
N ALA A 58 -3.76 -4.72 3.83
CA ALA A 58 -5.10 -4.96 4.32
C ALA A 58 -6.12 -3.96 3.74
N GLU A 59 -5.75 -2.68 3.66
CA GLU A 59 -6.64 -1.68 3.08
C GLU A 59 -6.80 -1.86 1.56
N VAL A 60 -5.72 -2.15 0.84
CA VAL A 60 -5.79 -2.43 -0.61
C VAL A 60 -6.69 -3.63 -0.89
N LEU A 61 -6.60 -4.70 -0.09
CA LEU A 61 -7.49 -5.85 -0.18
C LEU A 61 -8.96 -5.46 0.06
N ARG A 62 -9.22 -4.58 1.03
CA ARG A 62 -10.57 -4.08 1.31
C ARG A 62 -11.13 -3.28 0.13
N LEU A 63 -10.32 -2.41 -0.48
CA LEU A 63 -10.69 -1.63 -1.66
C LEU A 63 -10.93 -2.52 -2.88
N LEU A 64 -10.09 -3.54 -3.09
CA LEU A 64 -10.23 -4.52 -4.17
C LEU A 64 -11.54 -5.30 -4.05
N LYS A 65 -11.82 -5.86 -2.86
CA LYS A 65 -13.08 -6.59 -2.60
C LYS A 65 -14.32 -5.72 -2.71
N ALA A 66 -14.20 -4.42 -2.46
CA ALA A 66 -15.28 -3.47 -2.64
C ALA A 66 -15.45 -2.99 -4.10
N GLY A 67 -14.58 -3.41 -5.03
CA GLY A 67 -14.57 -2.90 -6.41
C GLY A 67 -14.25 -1.39 -6.49
N ASN A 68 -13.65 -0.82 -5.46
CA ASN A 68 -13.47 0.63 -5.30
C ASN A 68 -11.99 1.00 -5.16
N LEU A 69 -11.21 0.70 -6.19
CA LEU A 69 -9.78 1.06 -6.27
C LEU A 69 -9.62 2.55 -6.57
N VAL A 70 -9.68 3.38 -5.53
CA VAL A 70 -9.50 4.84 -5.62
C VAL A 70 -8.05 5.22 -5.97
N ASP A 71 -7.86 6.39 -6.58
CA ASP A 71 -6.52 6.86 -6.97
C ASP A 71 -5.61 7.16 -5.78
N THR A 72 -6.16 7.77 -4.73
CA THR A 72 -5.40 8.12 -3.52
C THR A 72 -6.25 7.84 -2.29
N LYS A 73 -5.63 7.35 -1.21
CA LYS A 73 -6.28 7.20 0.09
C LYS A 73 -5.34 7.51 1.24
N ILE A 74 -5.82 8.23 2.25
CA ILE A 74 -5.08 8.47 3.49
C ILE A 74 -5.69 7.63 4.61
N LEU A 75 -4.83 6.93 5.33
CA LEU A 75 -5.12 6.17 6.53
C LEU A 75 -4.50 6.92 7.72
N ALA A 76 -5.33 7.65 8.46
CA ALA A 76 -4.92 8.31 9.70
C ALA A 76 -5.23 7.40 10.90
N TRP A 77 -4.38 7.46 11.92
CA TRP A 77 -4.57 6.80 13.21
C TRP A 77 -4.60 7.93 14.25
N TYR A 78 -5.59 7.91 15.14
CA TYR A 78 -5.69 8.81 16.29
C TYR A 78 -5.07 8.15 17.52
#